data_AF-A0A5J5CB96-F1
#
_entry.id   AF-A0A5J5CB96-F1
#
_cell.length_a   1.000
_cell.length_b   1.000
_cell.length_c   1.000
_cell.angle_alpha   90.00
_cell.angle_beta   90.00
_cell.angle_gamma   90.00
#
_symmetry.space_group_name_H-M   'P 1'
#
loop_
_entity.id
_entity.type
_entity.pdbx_description
1 polymer ?
#
loop_
_entity_poly.entity_id
_entity_poly.type
_entity_poly.pdbx_seq_one_letter_code
_entity_poly.pdbx_strand_id
1 'polypeptide(L)'
;MNVIDHVRDMAAAGLHSNVRIMSSLLLTMSNNNPELLSPTQKYQLLVYHADSIFHDKEYRNAACKYSMALQQKKVLSKTSKVRTSTGGAASNIQAQSLPSEIEVKYKIAECYTILKLDKDAIAVLDGIPSRQRTPKERSAVTSYKEVLRHCPLALDAIIGLLSLSVKGAEVASMTMDVIQSLPNLDWLSVWIKAYAFIHAGDNQRAINTICSLEKKSLLRDNVDLLVSLADVYFRAGDTKNAILKFEQAQMLDPYLIKGMDVYGYLMAREGHLEDVEVLGGRLFNISDQHAEPWVISGALYLGAKAIQLNSNSVQALLLKGAALRNMGRAMGMANNIYKTLGANAQTLTILATVCLEDPVTQEKAKTLLDKALAQRPDYTKAVVKKAELLSREQKHEEGIALLRNALANQSDCVLHRMLGDFLVAVNDYQEAMDQYSIALSLDPNDQKSLEGMQKMEKEESPTDATVELDGDDMEGSGEDGDLEGSDSEAAQWADQEQWFGMQ
;
A
#
# COMPACT_ATOMS: atom_id res chain seq x y z
N MET A 1 -34.04 -42.88 -23.89
CA MET A 1 -33.05 -41.84 -23.56
C MET A 1 -33.54 -40.56 -24.23
N ASN A 2 -33.89 -39.54 -23.45
CA ASN A 2 -34.50 -38.31 -23.98
C ASN A 2 -33.40 -37.41 -24.59
N VAL A 3 -33.74 -36.52 -25.51
CA VAL A 3 -32.79 -35.54 -26.09
C VAL A 3 -32.16 -34.68 -24.99
N ILE A 4 -32.94 -34.33 -23.96
CA ILE A 4 -32.45 -33.57 -22.80
C ILE A 4 -31.46 -34.36 -21.93
N ASP A 5 -31.58 -35.68 -21.86
CA ASP A 5 -30.62 -36.52 -21.16
C ASP A 5 -29.24 -36.45 -21.85
N HIS A 6 -29.22 -36.49 -23.20
CA HIS A 6 -27.98 -36.32 -23.95
C HIS A 6 -27.37 -34.93 -23.75
N VAL A 7 -28.20 -33.87 -23.66
CA VAL A 7 -27.70 -32.51 -23.35
C VAL A 7 -27.09 -32.45 -21.96
N ARG A 8 -27.72 -33.09 -20.96
CA ARG A 8 -27.15 -33.21 -19.62
C ARG A 8 -25.82 -33.94 -19.64
N ASP A 9 -25.75 -35.07 -20.35
CA ASP A 9 -24.55 -35.90 -20.37
C ASP A 9 -23.39 -35.18 -21.09
N MET A 10 -23.69 -34.41 -22.15
CA MET A 10 -22.72 -33.49 -22.78
C MET A 10 -22.27 -32.36 -21.85
N ALA A 11 -23.17 -31.80 -21.04
CA ALA A 11 -22.84 -30.77 -20.06
C ALA A 11 -21.96 -31.35 -18.93
N ALA A 12 -22.26 -32.56 -18.45
CA ALA A 12 -21.46 -33.28 -17.46
C ALA A 12 -20.06 -33.63 -17.99
N ALA A 13 -19.92 -33.87 -19.29
CA ALA A 13 -18.64 -34.07 -19.96
C ALA A 13 -17.84 -32.77 -20.23
N GLY A 14 -18.36 -31.60 -19.87
CA GLY A 14 -17.69 -30.30 -20.07
C GLY A 14 -17.68 -29.82 -21.52
N LEU A 15 -18.52 -30.37 -22.41
CA LEU A 15 -18.57 -30.01 -23.83
C LEU A 15 -19.41 -28.74 -24.08
N HIS A 16 -19.03 -27.63 -23.46
CA HIS A 16 -19.83 -26.40 -23.40
C HIS A 16 -20.20 -25.82 -24.78
N SER A 17 -19.28 -25.82 -25.75
CA SER A 17 -19.55 -25.32 -27.11
C SER A 17 -20.62 -26.11 -27.85
N ASN A 18 -20.60 -27.44 -27.72
CA ASN A 18 -21.60 -28.33 -28.31
C ASN A 18 -22.96 -28.18 -27.62
N VAL A 19 -22.95 -28.07 -26.28
CA VAL A 19 -24.17 -27.81 -25.50
C VAL A 19 -24.80 -26.48 -25.90
N ARG A 20 -24.01 -25.43 -26.16
CA ARG A 20 -24.54 -24.13 -26.59
C ARG A 20 -25.35 -24.22 -27.88
N ILE A 21 -24.81 -24.88 -28.90
CA ILE A 21 -25.46 -25.02 -30.21
C ILE A 21 -26.73 -25.87 -30.06
N MET A 22 -26.61 -27.05 -29.45
CA MET A 22 -27.73 -27.97 -29.28
C MET A 22 -28.85 -27.35 -28.43
N SER A 23 -28.50 -26.70 -27.31
CA SER A 23 -29.49 -26.06 -26.43
C SER A 23 -30.16 -24.84 -27.06
N SER A 24 -29.43 -24.05 -27.86
CA SER A 24 -30.01 -22.94 -28.63
C SER A 24 -31.09 -23.43 -29.60
N LEU A 25 -30.80 -24.48 -30.37
CA LEU A 25 -31.76 -25.10 -31.29
C LEU A 25 -32.98 -25.64 -30.54
N LEU A 26 -32.78 -26.39 -29.45
CA LEU A 26 -33.88 -26.94 -28.67
C LEU A 26 -34.73 -25.86 -27.97
N LEU A 27 -34.13 -24.73 -27.56
CA LEU A 27 -34.85 -23.60 -27.00
C LEU A 27 -35.73 -22.90 -28.06
N THR A 28 -35.23 -22.72 -29.28
CA THR A 28 -36.05 -22.16 -30.38
C THR A 28 -37.21 -23.08 -30.74
N MET A 29 -36.96 -24.39 -30.81
CA MET A 29 -38.01 -25.41 -31.00
C MET A 29 -39.08 -25.35 -29.89
N SER A 30 -38.66 -25.22 -28.62
CA SER A 30 -39.57 -25.10 -27.48
C SER A 30 -40.33 -23.76 -27.42
N ASN A 31 -39.76 -22.67 -27.95
CA ASN A 31 -40.43 -21.38 -28.00
C ASN A 31 -41.50 -21.33 -29.09
N ASN A 32 -41.23 -21.96 -30.23
CA ASN A 32 -42.19 -22.06 -31.33
C ASN A 32 -43.30 -23.09 -31.03
N ASN A 33 -42.97 -24.17 -30.32
CA ASN A 33 -43.90 -25.22 -29.91
C ASN A 33 -43.87 -25.40 -28.37
N PRO A 34 -44.71 -24.66 -27.61
CA PRO A 34 -44.68 -24.67 -26.14
C PRO A 34 -44.95 -26.02 -25.49
N GLU A 35 -45.66 -26.92 -26.17
CA GLU A 35 -46.01 -28.25 -25.69
C GLU A 35 -44.91 -29.31 -25.90
N LEU A 36 -43.85 -28.99 -26.68
CA LEU A 36 -42.81 -29.93 -27.08
C LEU A 36 -41.95 -30.43 -25.90
N LEU A 37 -41.67 -29.56 -24.94
CA LEU A 37 -40.83 -29.87 -23.77
C LEU A 37 -41.63 -29.68 -22.49
N SER A 38 -41.45 -30.60 -21.54
CA SER A 38 -42.05 -30.43 -20.22
C SER A 38 -41.46 -29.19 -19.53
N PRO A 39 -42.21 -28.55 -18.60
CA PRO A 39 -41.70 -27.42 -17.85
C PRO A 39 -40.40 -27.71 -17.08
N THR A 40 -40.16 -28.97 -16.66
CA THR A 40 -38.93 -29.41 -15.99
C THR A 40 -37.75 -29.55 -16.96
N GLN A 41 -38.00 -30.11 -18.14
CA GLN A 41 -37.01 -30.21 -19.22
C GLN A 41 -36.60 -28.82 -19.73
N LYS A 42 -37.57 -27.90 -19.84
CA LYS A 42 -37.31 -26.50 -20.23
C LYS A 42 -36.42 -25.79 -19.20
N TYR A 43 -36.62 -26.05 -17.90
CA TYR A 43 -35.74 -25.54 -16.85
C TYR A 43 -34.30 -26.08 -16.99
N GLN A 44 -34.14 -27.39 -17.13
CA GLN A 44 -32.81 -28.02 -17.31
C GLN A 44 -32.09 -27.46 -18.54
N LEU A 45 -32.80 -27.37 -19.67
CA LEU A 45 -32.26 -26.84 -20.91
C LEU A 45 -31.81 -25.39 -20.79
N LEU A 46 -32.58 -24.53 -20.10
CA LEU A 46 -32.21 -23.14 -19.85
C LEU A 46 -30.97 -23.02 -18.96
N VAL A 47 -30.84 -23.87 -17.94
CA VAL A 47 -29.65 -23.89 -17.07
C VAL A 47 -28.42 -24.33 -17.85
N TYR A 48 -28.47 -25.43 -18.61
CA TYR A 48 -27.32 -25.89 -19.40
C TYR A 48 -26.94 -24.90 -20.51
N HIS A 49 -27.92 -24.23 -21.11
CA HIS A 49 -27.66 -23.15 -22.06
C HIS A 49 -26.96 -21.97 -21.38
N ALA A 50 -27.44 -21.54 -20.22
CA ALA A 50 -26.81 -20.47 -19.46
C ALA A 50 -25.39 -20.83 -19.00
N ASP A 51 -25.16 -22.08 -18.56
CA ASP A 51 -23.84 -22.60 -18.22
C ASP A 51 -22.90 -22.52 -19.43
N SER A 52 -23.35 -22.92 -20.63
CA SER A 52 -22.51 -22.82 -21.83
C SER A 52 -22.13 -21.39 -22.18
N ILE A 53 -23.07 -20.44 -22.07
CA ILE A 53 -22.82 -19.00 -22.32
C ILE A 53 -21.89 -18.41 -21.27
N PHE A 54 -21.98 -18.88 -20.03
CA PHE A 54 -21.08 -18.48 -18.95
C PHE A 54 -19.62 -18.84 -19.25
N HIS A 55 -19.38 -20.05 -19.76
CA HIS A 55 -18.04 -20.49 -20.17
C HIS A 55 -17.49 -19.70 -21.37
N ASP A 56 -18.36 -19.24 -22.27
CA ASP A 56 -18.01 -18.37 -23.39
C ASP A 56 -17.75 -16.90 -22.97
N LYS A 57 -17.76 -16.60 -21.66
CA LYS A 57 -17.53 -15.26 -21.08
C LYS A 57 -18.58 -14.21 -21.45
N GLU A 58 -19.75 -14.62 -21.93
CA GLU A 58 -20.88 -13.74 -22.22
C GLU A 58 -21.76 -13.53 -20.97
N TYR A 59 -21.20 -12.93 -19.92
CA TYR A 59 -21.81 -12.89 -18.59
C TYR A 59 -23.19 -12.21 -18.53
N ARG A 60 -23.44 -11.16 -19.34
CA ARG A 60 -24.76 -10.50 -19.40
C ARG A 60 -25.84 -11.42 -19.98
N ASN A 61 -25.50 -12.15 -21.03
CA ASN A 61 -26.39 -13.10 -21.66
C ASN A 61 -26.65 -14.29 -20.72
N ALA A 62 -25.60 -14.82 -20.07
CA ALA A 62 -25.72 -15.87 -19.08
C ALA A 62 -26.66 -15.48 -17.92
N ALA A 63 -26.46 -14.30 -17.31
CA ALA A 63 -27.33 -13.80 -16.24
C ALA A 63 -28.81 -13.68 -16.66
N CYS A 64 -29.07 -13.24 -17.90
CA CYS A 64 -30.42 -13.20 -18.47
C CYS A 64 -31.04 -14.61 -18.57
N LYS A 65 -30.30 -15.58 -19.12
CA LYS A 65 -30.78 -16.96 -19.28
C LYS A 65 -30.99 -17.67 -17.94
N TYR A 66 -30.11 -17.47 -16.96
CA TYR A 66 -30.33 -17.97 -15.61
C TYR A 66 -31.57 -17.33 -14.95
N SER A 67 -31.80 -16.04 -15.16
CA SER A 67 -33.00 -15.36 -14.65
C SER A 67 -34.28 -15.94 -15.27
N MET A 68 -34.27 -16.26 -16.58
CA MET A 68 -35.36 -16.98 -17.24
C MET A 68 -35.54 -18.39 -16.66
N ALA A 69 -34.45 -19.10 -16.34
CA ALA A 69 -34.52 -20.40 -15.67
C ALA A 69 -35.19 -20.30 -14.29
N LEU A 70 -34.85 -19.29 -13.49
CA LEU A 70 -35.50 -19.04 -12.19
C LEU A 70 -36.99 -18.71 -12.33
N GLN A 71 -37.39 -17.95 -13.36
CA GLN A 71 -38.81 -17.71 -13.65
C GLN A 71 -39.53 -19.02 -13.99
N GLN A 72 -38.94 -19.87 -14.82
CA GLN A 72 -39.47 -21.19 -15.16
C GLN A 72 -39.61 -22.10 -13.91
N LYS A 73 -38.65 -22.02 -12.98
CA LYS A 73 -38.69 -22.74 -11.71
C LYS A 73 -39.83 -22.27 -10.79
N LYS A 74 -40.14 -20.97 -10.78
CA LYS A 74 -41.31 -20.43 -10.05
C LYS A 74 -42.64 -20.93 -10.62
N VAL A 75 -42.72 -21.16 -11.94
CA VAL A 75 -43.91 -21.76 -12.56
C VAL A 75 -44.06 -23.21 -12.11
N LEU A 76 -42.97 -23.99 -12.12
CA LEU A 76 -42.94 -25.38 -11.64
C LEU A 76 -43.44 -25.54 -10.19
N SER A 77 -43.01 -24.66 -9.29
CA SER A 77 -43.40 -24.72 -7.87
C SER A 77 -44.87 -24.34 -7.64
N LYS A 78 -45.45 -23.47 -8.49
CA LYS A 78 -46.89 -23.15 -8.46
C LYS A 78 -47.74 -24.31 -8.98
N THR A 79 -47.33 -24.96 -10.07
CA THR A 79 -48.06 -26.11 -10.65
C THR A 79 -48.00 -27.35 -9.75
N SER A 80 -46.91 -27.53 -8.99
CA SER A 80 -46.78 -28.61 -8.00
C SER A 80 -47.77 -28.49 -6.83
N LYS A 81 -48.12 -27.28 -6.39
CA LYS A 81 -49.06 -27.05 -5.28
C LYS A 81 -50.52 -27.36 -5.64
N VAL A 82 -50.84 -27.39 -6.93
CA VAL A 82 -52.21 -27.68 -7.43
C VAL A 82 -52.46 -29.20 -7.55
N ARG A 83 -51.41 -30.04 -7.59
CA ARG A 83 -51.53 -31.51 -7.76
C ARG A 83 -51.49 -32.33 -6.47
N THR A 84 -51.37 -31.73 -5.29
CA THR A 84 -51.34 -32.45 -4.00
C THR A 84 -52.74 -32.70 -3.43
N SER A 85 -53.59 -33.42 -4.16
CA SER A 85 -54.85 -33.96 -3.62
C SER A 85 -55.19 -35.39 -4.06
N THR A 86 -54.31 -36.09 -4.79
CA THR A 86 -54.45 -37.54 -5.00
C THR A 86 -53.09 -38.21 -5.05
N GLY A 87 -52.94 -39.27 -4.25
CA GLY A 87 -51.66 -39.87 -3.86
C GLY A 87 -50.90 -40.62 -4.95
N GLY A 88 -49.65 -40.94 -4.65
CA GLY A 88 -48.82 -41.85 -5.43
C GLY A 88 -47.33 -41.64 -5.19
N ALA A 89 -46.70 -42.59 -4.51
CA ALA A 89 -45.29 -42.61 -4.08
C ALA A 89 -44.24 -42.72 -5.22
N ALA A 90 -44.44 -42.01 -6.34
CA ALA A 90 -43.54 -42.01 -7.50
C ALA A 90 -42.74 -40.70 -7.66
N SER A 91 -42.95 -39.69 -6.81
CA SER A 91 -42.34 -38.35 -6.94
C SER A 91 -40.88 -38.24 -6.47
N ASN A 92 -40.31 -39.28 -5.84
CA ASN A 92 -38.98 -39.20 -5.24
C ASN A 92 -37.80 -39.50 -6.18
N ILE A 93 -38.02 -40.07 -7.38
CA ILE A 93 -36.91 -40.42 -8.30
C ILE A 93 -36.56 -39.27 -9.25
N GLN A 94 -37.49 -38.36 -9.56
CA GLN A 94 -37.23 -37.22 -10.46
C GLN A 94 -36.57 -36.01 -9.78
N ALA A 95 -36.53 -35.96 -8.44
CA ALA A 95 -35.93 -34.86 -7.70
C ALA A 95 -34.39 -34.87 -7.70
N GLN A 96 -33.75 -36.01 -7.96
CA GLN A 96 -32.29 -36.17 -7.89
C GLN A 96 -31.52 -35.68 -9.14
N SER A 97 -32.18 -35.25 -10.22
CA SER A 97 -31.52 -34.90 -11.50
C SER A 97 -31.71 -33.44 -11.95
N LEU A 98 -32.27 -32.58 -11.10
CA LEU A 98 -32.57 -31.19 -11.43
C LEU A 98 -31.49 -30.26 -10.86
N PRO A 99 -30.92 -29.34 -11.67
CA PRO A 99 -29.98 -28.34 -11.18
C PRO A 99 -30.56 -27.52 -10.03
N SER A 100 -29.77 -27.33 -8.97
CA SER A 100 -30.21 -26.66 -7.75
C SER A 100 -30.50 -25.18 -7.99
N GLU A 101 -31.61 -24.68 -7.44
CA GLU A 101 -31.95 -23.25 -7.54
C GLU A 101 -30.87 -22.37 -6.88
N ILE A 102 -30.26 -22.86 -5.81
CA ILE A 102 -29.21 -22.15 -5.07
C ILE A 102 -27.96 -22.01 -5.94
N GLU A 103 -27.59 -23.06 -6.66
CA GLU A 103 -26.46 -23.06 -7.58
C GLU A 103 -26.69 -22.10 -8.75
N VAL A 104 -27.89 -22.08 -9.32
CA VAL A 104 -28.25 -21.10 -10.37
C VAL A 104 -28.16 -19.66 -9.84
N LYS A 105 -28.66 -19.38 -8.63
CA LYS A 105 -28.52 -18.04 -8.01
C LYS A 105 -27.06 -17.68 -7.72
N TYR A 106 -26.23 -18.65 -7.34
CA TYR A 106 -24.79 -18.44 -7.16
C TYR A 106 -24.12 -18.07 -8.49
N LYS A 107 -24.39 -18.80 -9.58
CA LYS A 107 -23.85 -18.49 -10.92
C LYS A 107 -24.31 -17.11 -11.44
N ILE A 108 -25.55 -16.69 -11.12
CA ILE A 108 -26.01 -15.32 -11.41
C ILE A 108 -25.17 -14.29 -10.65
N ALA A 109 -24.94 -14.51 -9.35
CA ALA A 109 -24.13 -13.61 -8.54
C ALA A 109 -22.70 -13.52 -9.08
N GLU A 110 -22.10 -14.66 -9.46
CA GLU A 110 -20.78 -14.73 -10.10
C GLU A 110 -20.73 -13.92 -11.41
N CYS A 111 -21.75 -14.05 -12.27
CA CYS A 111 -21.87 -13.21 -13.47
C CYS A 111 -21.88 -11.72 -13.13
N TYR A 112 -22.64 -11.32 -12.10
CA TYR A 112 -22.72 -9.92 -11.69
C TYR A 112 -21.42 -9.42 -11.07
N THR A 113 -20.71 -10.23 -10.29
CA THR A 113 -19.38 -9.89 -9.77
C THR A 113 -18.38 -9.65 -10.90
N ILE A 114 -18.35 -10.51 -11.93
CA ILE A 114 -17.47 -10.31 -13.09
C ILE A 114 -17.85 -9.04 -13.89
N LEU A 115 -19.14 -8.71 -13.94
CA LEU A 115 -19.65 -7.48 -14.55
C LEU A 115 -19.49 -6.24 -13.67
N LYS A 116 -18.94 -6.36 -12.45
CA LYS A 116 -18.79 -5.28 -11.46
C LYS A 116 -20.14 -4.68 -11.01
N LEU A 117 -21.19 -5.50 -10.98
CA LEU A 117 -22.55 -5.15 -10.54
C LEU A 117 -22.82 -5.74 -9.14
N ASP A 118 -22.01 -5.34 -8.16
CA ASP A 118 -21.99 -5.99 -6.84
C ASP A 118 -23.32 -5.87 -6.08
N LYS A 119 -24.06 -4.77 -6.27
CA LYS A 119 -25.38 -4.57 -5.64
C LYS A 119 -26.40 -5.61 -6.09
N ASP A 120 -26.38 -5.95 -7.37
CA ASP A 120 -27.30 -6.93 -7.95
C ASP A 120 -26.90 -8.35 -7.52
N ALA A 121 -25.60 -8.64 -7.42
CA ALA A 121 -25.09 -9.90 -6.87
C ALA A 121 -25.58 -10.11 -5.42
N ILE A 122 -25.42 -9.10 -4.55
CA ILE A 122 -25.88 -9.15 -3.16
C ILE A 122 -27.40 -9.37 -3.10
N ALA A 123 -28.19 -8.63 -3.88
CA ALA A 123 -29.65 -8.75 -3.89
C ALA A 123 -30.12 -10.17 -4.28
N VAL A 124 -29.44 -10.82 -5.23
CA VAL A 124 -29.73 -12.21 -5.62
C VAL A 124 -29.40 -13.20 -4.50
N LEU A 125 -28.27 -12.99 -3.81
CA LEU A 125 -27.81 -13.85 -2.73
C LEU A 125 -28.65 -13.71 -1.45
N ASP A 126 -29.11 -12.50 -1.15
CA ASP A 126 -30.02 -12.18 -0.03
C ASP A 126 -31.43 -12.75 -0.26
N GLY A 127 -31.82 -12.96 -1.52
CA GLY A 127 -33.07 -13.62 -1.89
C GLY A 127 -33.11 -15.13 -1.61
N ILE A 128 -32.05 -15.72 -1.06
CA ILE A 128 -32.01 -17.13 -0.64
C ILE A 128 -32.50 -17.24 0.80
N PRO A 129 -33.54 -18.05 1.09
CA PRO A 129 -34.06 -18.16 2.44
C PRO A 129 -32.98 -18.70 3.36
N SER A 130 -32.67 -17.93 4.37
CA SER A 130 -33.15 -18.28 5.67
C SER A 130 -32.46 -19.54 6.25
N ARG A 131 -33.20 -20.60 6.54
CA ARG A 131 -32.63 -21.92 6.91
C ARG A 131 -31.65 -22.56 5.91
N GLN A 132 -31.59 -22.05 4.68
CA GLN A 132 -30.61 -22.38 3.65
C GLN A 132 -29.56 -21.26 3.47
N ARG A 133 -29.77 -20.08 4.07
CA ARG A 133 -28.86 -18.93 4.35
C ARG A 133 -29.42 -17.97 5.43
N THR A 134 -29.12 -18.10 6.73
CA THR A 134 -29.82 -17.33 7.81
C THR A 134 -28.88 -16.53 8.69
N PRO A 135 -29.30 -15.35 9.19
CA PRO A 135 -30.03 -14.26 8.52
C PRO A 135 -29.36 -12.89 8.72
N LYS A 136 -29.71 -11.95 7.84
CA LYS A 136 -29.80 -10.49 8.05
C LYS A 136 -28.91 -9.91 9.17
N GLU A 137 -27.70 -9.54 8.79
CA GLU A 137 -27.12 -8.27 9.22
C GLU A 137 -25.98 -7.91 8.28
N ARG A 138 -25.79 -6.59 8.11
CA ARG A 138 -24.94 -5.90 7.12
C ARG A 138 -23.43 -6.21 7.20
N SER A 139 -23.03 -7.28 7.86
CA SER A 139 -21.64 -7.53 8.25
C SER A 139 -21.09 -8.78 7.57
N ALA A 140 -19.98 -8.63 6.84
CA ALA A 140 -19.21 -9.74 6.29
C ALA A 140 -18.78 -10.76 7.38
N VAL A 141 -18.70 -10.32 8.65
CA VAL A 141 -18.35 -11.17 9.80
C VAL A 141 -19.33 -12.32 10.02
N THR A 142 -20.64 -12.07 9.95
CA THR A 142 -21.64 -13.11 10.20
C THR A 142 -21.60 -14.19 9.11
N SER A 143 -21.36 -13.76 7.87
CA SER A 143 -21.21 -14.66 6.72
C SER A 143 -19.96 -15.53 6.84
N TYR A 144 -18.80 -14.95 7.19
CA TYR A 144 -17.58 -15.74 7.40
C TYR A 144 -17.68 -16.72 8.58
N LYS A 145 -18.32 -16.33 9.68
CA LYS A 145 -18.55 -17.24 10.82
C LYS A 145 -19.39 -18.46 10.41
N GLU A 146 -20.38 -18.29 9.54
CA GLU A 146 -21.18 -19.40 9.04
C GLU A 146 -20.37 -20.33 8.13
N VAL A 147 -19.52 -19.76 7.27
CA VAL A 147 -18.58 -20.55 6.45
C VAL A 147 -17.71 -21.43 7.34
N LEU A 148 -17.19 -20.89 8.45
CA LEU A 148 -16.39 -21.68 9.40
C LEU A 148 -17.18 -22.74 10.17
N ARG A 149 -18.49 -22.54 10.41
CA ARG A 149 -19.33 -23.60 11.01
C ARG A 149 -19.50 -24.80 10.08
N HIS A 150 -19.58 -24.57 8.76
CA HIS A 150 -19.68 -25.64 7.78
C HIS A 150 -18.32 -26.25 7.42
N CYS A 151 -17.32 -25.38 7.19
CA CYS A 151 -15.98 -25.73 6.76
C CYS A 151 -14.95 -24.99 7.64
N PRO A 152 -14.59 -25.55 8.81
CA PRO A 152 -13.72 -24.88 9.78
C PRO A 152 -12.29 -24.65 9.30
N LEU A 153 -11.87 -25.34 8.23
CA LEU A 153 -10.54 -25.19 7.60
C LEU A 153 -10.52 -24.13 6.48
N ALA A 154 -11.58 -23.34 6.31
CA ALA A 154 -11.60 -22.25 5.32
C ALA A 154 -10.70 -21.08 5.78
N LEU A 155 -9.40 -21.18 5.50
CA LEU A 155 -8.38 -20.21 5.96
C LEU A 155 -8.62 -18.79 5.45
N ASP A 156 -9.14 -18.61 4.23
CA ASP A 156 -9.49 -17.28 3.72
C ASP A 156 -10.62 -16.62 4.51
N ALA A 157 -11.60 -17.41 4.99
CA ALA A 157 -12.65 -16.90 5.86
C ALA A 157 -12.08 -16.50 7.23
N ILE A 158 -11.07 -17.22 7.74
CA ILE A 158 -10.33 -16.86 8.96
C ILE A 158 -9.60 -15.52 8.76
N ILE A 159 -8.82 -15.37 7.68
CA ILE A 159 -8.13 -14.11 7.36
C ILE A 159 -9.15 -12.97 7.22
N GLY A 160 -10.27 -13.22 6.53
CA GLY A 160 -11.38 -12.28 6.40
C GLY A 160 -11.90 -11.80 7.76
N LEU A 161 -12.15 -12.70 8.71
CA LEU A 161 -12.56 -12.34 10.07
C LEU A 161 -11.52 -11.52 10.81
N LEU A 162 -10.24 -11.90 10.73
CA LEU A 162 -9.15 -11.19 11.39
C LEU A 162 -8.97 -9.78 10.82
N SER A 163 -9.09 -9.62 9.49
CA SER A 163 -9.06 -8.32 8.82
C SER A 163 -10.21 -7.39 9.23
N LEU A 164 -11.36 -7.96 9.59
CA LEU A 164 -12.52 -7.26 10.13
C LEU A 164 -12.42 -7.01 11.64
N SER A 165 -11.22 -7.10 12.21
CA SER A 165 -10.91 -6.86 13.64
C SER A 165 -11.57 -7.82 14.63
N VAL A 166 -11.98 -9.01 14.19
CA VAL A 166 -12.46 -10.06 15.10
C VAL A 166 -11.29 -10.59 15.92
N LYS A 167 -11.50 -10.77 17.23
CA LYS A 167 -10.44 -11.21 18.15
C LYS A 167 -9.96 -12.62 17.76
N GLY A 168 -8.64 -12.80 17.66
CA GLY A 168 -8.05 -14.11 17.33
C GLY A 168 -8.44 -15.23 18.29
N ALA A 169 -8.75 -14.93 19.55
CA ALA A 169 -9.25 -15.90 20.53
C ALA A 169 -10.64 -16.46 20.16
N GLU A 170 -11.51 -15.62 19.58
CA GLU A 170 -12.83 -16.04 19.12
C GLU A 170 -12.72 -16.92 17.87
N VAL A 171 -11.81 -16.58 16.95
CA VAL A 171 -11.61 -17.42 15.75
C VAL A 171 -10.95 -18.75 16.13
N ALA A 172 -10.00 -18.73 17.06
CA ALA A 172 -9.35 -19.94 17.56
C ALA A 172 -10.34 -20.90 18.23
N SER A 173 -11.30 -20.40 19.01
CA SER A 173 -12.31 -21.26 19.66
C SER A 173 -13.21 -21.95 18.64
N MET A 174 -13.56 -21.30 17.54
CA MET A 174 -14.33 -21.90 16.45
C MET A 174 -13.60 -23.04 15.71
N THR A 175 -12.26 -23.03 15.74
CA THR A 175 -11.41 -24.05 15.11
C THR A 175 -10.87 -25.09 16.09
N MET A 176 -11.13 -24.93 17.39
CA MET A 176 -10.48 -25.71 18.46
C MET A 176 -10.83 -27.20 18.39
N ASP A 177 -12.08 -27.52 18.12
CA ASP A 177 -12.55 -28.91 17.99
C ASP A 177 -11.84 -29.66 16.85
N VAL A 178 -11.49 -28.94 15.77
CA VAL A 178 -10.77 -29.50 14.61
C VAL A 178 -9.30 -29.72 14.93
N ILE A 179 -8.68 -28.77 15.62
CA ILE A 179 -7.27 -28.87 16.03
C ILE A 179 -7.09 -30.06 16.98
N GLN A 180 -8.06 -30.34 17.86
CA GLN A 180 -7.99 -31.47 18.79
C GLN A 180 -8.32 -32.82 18.15
N SER A 181 -9.18 -32.84 17.13
CA SER A 181 -9.64 -34.08 16.49
C SER A 181 -8.71 -34.58 15.37
N LEU A 182 -7.98 -33.68 14.72
CA LEU A 182 -7.09 -34.02 13.61
C LEU A 182 -5.61 -33.93 14.02
N PRO A 183 -4.82 -35.01 13.86
CA PRO A 183 -3.39 -34.94 14.09
C PRO A 183 -2.70 -34.03 13.06
N ASN A 184 -1.56 -33.44 13.44
CA ASN A 184 -0.71 -32.57 12.60
C ASN A 184 -1.24 -31.15 12.30
N LEU A 185 -2.26 -30.65 13.02
CA LEU A 185 -2.79 -29.29 12.85
C LEU A 185 -2.42 -28.30 13.97
N ASP A 186 -1.45 -28.66 14.83
CA ASP A 186 -1.04 -27.81 15.96
C ASP A 186 -0.55 -26.41 15.53
N TRP A 187 0.01 -26.34 14.32
CA TRP A 187 0.49 -25.11 13.69
C TRP A 187 -0.63 -24.09 13.42
N LEU A 188 -1.88 -24.54 13.22
CA LEU A 188 -3.01 -23.67 12.87
C LEU A 188 -3.31 -22.68 13.99
N SER A 189 -3.20 -23.11 15.25
CA SER A 189 -3.40 -22.23 16.41
C SER A 189 -2.37 -21.08 16.46
N VAL A 190 -1.13 -21.36 16.08
CA VAL A 190 -0.03 -20.39 16.02
C VAL A 190 -0.18 -19.49 14.80
N TRP A 191 -0.64 -20.04 13.68
CA TRP A 191 -0.93 -19.31 12.46
C TRP A 191 -2.07 -18.30 12.66
N ILE A 192 -3.19 -18.68 13.30
CA ILE A 192 -4.28 -17.75 13.63
C ILE A 192 -3.77 -16.62 14.52
N LYS A 193 -2.94 -16.93 15.53
CA LYS A 193 -2.31 -15.91 16.40
C LYS A 193 -1.42 -14.94 15.61
N ALA A 194 -0.59 -15.47 14.70
CA ALA A 194 0.28 -14.64 13.86
C ALA A 194 -0.55 -13.64 13.03
N TYR A 195 -1.55 -14.11 12.29
CA TYR A 195 -2.39 -13.23 11.47
C TYR A 195 -3.26 -12.28 12.30
N ALA A 196 -3.66 -12.67 13.51
CA ALA A 196 -4.32 -11.76 14.44
C ALA A 196 -3.41 -10.58 14.82
N PHE A 197 -2.11 -10.81 15.05
CA PHE A 197 -1.16 -9.73 15.32
C PHE A 197 -0.90 -8.85 14.08
N ILE A 198 -0.83 -9.44 12.88
CA ILE A 198 -0.68 -8.70 11.61
C ILE A 198 -1.81 -7.68 11.44
N HIS A 199 -3.06 -8.11 11.64
CA HIS A 199 -4.23 -7.23 11.49
C HIS A 199 -4.43 -6.29 12.68
N ALA A 200 -3.90 -6.62 13.86
CA ALA A 200 -3.86 -5.71 15.00
C ALA A 200 -2.78 -4.61 14.87
N GLY A 201 -1.86 -4.72 13.90
CA GLY A 201 -0.76 -3.77 13.68
C GLY A 201 0.45 -3.97 14.61
N ASP A 202 0.47 -5.03 15.41
CA ASP A 202 1.60 -5.37 16.29
C ASP A 202 2.67 -6.14 15.50
N ASN A 203 3.46 -5.39 14.73
CA ASN A 203 4.44 -5.95 13.80
C ASN A 203 5.52 -6.79 14.50
N GLN A 204 5.96 -6.40 15.70
CA GLN A 204 7.02 -7.12 16.43
C GLN A 204 6.55 -8.50 16.92
N ARG A 205 5.35 -8.58 17.51
CA ARG A 205 4.79 -9.88 17.93
C ARG A 205 4.43 -10.76 16.74
N ALA A 206 3.96 -10.16 15.64
CA ALA A 206 3.71 -10.88 14.39
C ALA A 206 4.99 -11.52 13.85
N ILE A 207 6.08 -10.76 13.69
CA ILE A 207 7.39 -11.28 13.22
C ILE A 207 7.86 -12.44 14.09
N ASN A 208 7.87 -12.27 15.41
CA ASN A 208 8.34 -13.32 16.32
C ASN A 208 7.51 -14.60 16.23
N THR A 209 6.19 -14.47 16.07
CA THR A 209 5.28 -15.62 15.95
C THR A 209 5.45 -16.33 14.62
N ILE A 210 5.56 -15.59 13.50
CA ILE A 210 5.78 -16.15 12.16
C ILE A 210 7.14 -16.82 12.06
N CYS A 211 8.21 -16.18 12.56
CA CYS A 211 9.55 -16.79 12.62
C CYS A 211 9.56 -18.06 13.48
N SER A 212 8.78 -18.12 14.56
CA SER A 212 8.61 -19.36 15.33
C SER A 212 7.89 -20.43 14.52
N LEU A 213 6.91 -20.05 13.71
CA LEU A 213 6.18 -20.97 12.83
C LEU A 213 7.13 -21.54 11.75
N GLU A 214 7.92 -20.70 11.10
CA GLU A 214 8.93 -21.08 10.10
C GLU A 214 9.99 -22.02 10.68
N LYS A 215 10.47 -21.76 11.92
CA LYS A 215 11.54 -22.55 12.55
C LYS A 215 11.07 -23.89 13.11
N LYS A 216 9.90 -23.93 13.75
CA LYS A 216 9.45 -25.08 14.58
C LYS A 216 8.48 -26.02 13.87
N SER A 217 7.78 -25.55 12.84
CA SER A 217 6.74 -26.35 12.20
C SER A 217 7.23 -27.03 10.93
N LEU A 218 6.44 -28.00 10.44
CA LEU A 218 6.59 -28.62 9.12
C LEU A 218 6.36 -27.61 7.97
N LEU A 219 5.97 -26.36 8.26
CA LEU A 219 5.69 -25.30 7.28
C LEU A 219 6.91 -24.45 6.94
N ARG A 220 8.12 -25.00 7.09
CA ARG A 220 9.34 -24.31 6.64
C ARG A 220 9.26 -24.07 5.12
N ASP A 221 9.76 -22.92 4.68
CA ASP A 221 9.82 -22.52 3.27
C ASP A 221 8.44 -22.43 2.58
N ASN A 222 7.38 -22.16 3.34
CA ASN A 222 6.09 -21.83 2.75
C ASN A 222 6.11 -20.42 2.13
N VAL A 223 5.78 -20.33 0.84
CA VAL A 223 5.83 -19.10 0.04
C VAL A 223 4.91 -18.01 0.61
N ASP A 224 3.64 -18.33 0.90
CA ASP A 224 2.67 -17.35 1.43
C ASP A 224 3.08 -16.81 2.80
N LEU A 225 3.67 -17.65 3.64
CA LEU A 225 4.18 -17.26 4.95
C LEU A 225 5.39 -16.33 4.82
N LEU A 226 6.30 -16.61 3.88
CA LEU A 226 7.46 -15.75 3.59
C LEU A 226 7.04 -14.39 3.05
N VAL A 227 6.06 -14.35 2.13
CA VAL A 227 5.49 -13.09 1.61
C VAL A 227 4.84 -12.30 2.73
N SER A 228 4.04 -12.95 3.58
CA SER A 228 3.40 -12.29 4.72
C SER A 228 4.43 -11.78 5.74
N LEU A 229 5.51 -12.53 5.97
CA LEU A 229 6.62 -12.11 6.82
C LEU A 229 7.35 -10.89 6.24
N ALA A 230 7.61 -10.90 4.93
CA ALA A 230 8.26 -9.80 4.22
C ALA A 230 7.40 -8.52 4.26
N ASP A 231 6.09 -8.63 4.10
CA ASP A 231 5.13 -7.53 4.27
C ASP A 231 5.17 -6.95 5.69
N VAL A 232 5.25 -7.79 6.72
CA VAL A 232 5.33 -7.31 8.11
C VAL A 232 6.68 -6.65 8.38
N TYR A 233 7.79 -7.17 7.85
CA TYR A 233 9.11 -6.50 7.91
C TYR A 233 9.08 -5.13 7.23
N PHE A 234 8.43 -5.03 6.08
CA PHE A 234 8.24 -3.76 5.38
C PHE A 234 7.45 -2.76 6.23
N ARG A 235 6.34 -3.18 6.85
CA ARG A 235 5.55 -2.35 7.78
C ARG A 235 6.32 -1.95 9.04
N ALA A 236 7.27 -2.78 9.48
CA ALA A 236 8.16 -2.48 10.59
C ALA A 236 9.33 -1.53 10.19
N GLY A 237 9.52 -1.25 8.90
CA GLY A 237 10.60 -0.42 8.38
C GLY A 237 11.92 -1.16 8.15
N ASP A 238 11.97 -2.47 8.40
CA ASP A 238 13.17 -3.29 8.19
C ASP A 238 13.23 -3.78 6.75
N THR A 239 13.81 -2.96 5.88
CA THR A 239 13.80 -3.20 4.45
C THR A 239 14.80 -4.24 3.99
N LYS A 240 15.89 -4.43 4.74
CA LYS A 240 16.89 -5.46 4.41
C LYS A 240 16.30 -6.85 4.59
N ASN A 241 15.67 -7.13 5.74
CA ASN A 241 15.05 -8.42 5.98
C ASN A 241 13.82 -8.66 5.09
N ALA A 242 13.05 -7.61 4.76
CA ALA A 242 11.95 -7.72 3.81
C ALA A 242 12.44 -8.18 2.42
N ILE A 243 13.49 -7.55 1.86
CA ILE A 243 14.07 -7.91 0.57
C ILE A 243 14.55 -9.36 0.57
N LEU A 244 15.31 -9.78 1.59
CA LEU A 244 15.81 -11.15 1.70
C LEU A 244 14.68 -12.19 1.72
N LYS A 245 13.57 -11.89 2.41
CA LYS A 245 12.41 -12.80 2.49
C LYS A 245 11.61 -12.84 1.19
N PHE A 246 11.48 -11.72 0.48
CA PHE A 246 10.89 -11.71 -0.86
C PHE A 246 11.76 -12.46 -1.88
N GLU A 247 13.09 -12.30 -1.83
CA GLU A 247 14.03 -13.07 -2.65
C GLU A 247 13.90 -14.57 -2.39
N GLN A 248 13.84 -14.97 -1.11
CA GLN A 248 13.61 -16.35 -0.71
C GLN A 248 12.27 -16.88 -1.27
N ALA A 249 11.18 -16.12 -1.13
CA ALA A 249 9.88 -16.50 -1.65
C ALA A 249 9.88 -16.66 -3.18
N GLN A 250 10.54 -15.75 -3.89
CA GLN A 250 10.70 -15.78 -5.34
C GLN A 250 11.56 -16.96 -5.82
N MET A 251 12.61 -17.33 -5.08
CA MET A 251 13.43 -18.49 -5.42
C MET A 251 12.66 -19.81 -5.27
N LEU A 252 11.74 -19.87 -4.31
CA LEU A 252 10.88 -21.03 -4.08
C LEU A 252 9.74 -21.13 -5.10
N ASP A 253 9.15 -19.99 -5.47
CA ASP A 253 8.10 -19.92 -6.50
C ASP A 253 8.39 -18.83 -7.54
N PRO A 254 8.90 -19.21 -8.72
CA PRO A 254 9.14 -18.29 -9.84
C PRO A 254 7.87 -17.61 -10.38
N TYR A 255 6.68 -18.18 -10.14
CA TYR A 255 5.39 -17.69 -10.62
C TYR A 255 4.66 -16.83 -9.59
N LEU A 256 5.32 -16.49 -8.47
CA LEU A 256 4.75 -15.66 -7.42
C LEU A 256 4.44 -14.25 -7.92
N ILE A 257 3.17 -13.87 -7.84
CA ILE A 257 2.68 -12.53 -8.21
C ILE A 257 2.45 -11.67 -6.95
N LYS A 258 1.85 -12.26 -5.91
CA LYS A 258 1.44 -11.57 -4.69
C LYS A 258 2.66 -11.00 -3.94
N GLY A 259 2.62 -9.72 -3.61
CA GLY A 259 3.69 -9.01 -2.86
C GLY A 259 4.89 -8.59 -3.70
N MET A 260 4.91 -8.90 -5.01
CA MET A 260 6.00 -8.50 -5.90
C MET A 260 6.02 -7.00 -6.19
N ASP A 261 4.88 -6.32 -6.07
CA ASP A 261 4.76 -4.88 -6.13
C ASP A 261 5.53 -4.19 -4.99
N VAL A 262 5.39 -4.69 -3.75
CA VAL A 262 6.14 -4.22 -2.59
C VAL A 262 7.63 -4.54 -2.74
N TYR A 263 7.97 -5.75 -3.20
CA TYR A 263 9.35 -6.13 -3.45
C TYR A 263 10.02 -5.26 -4.53
N GLY A 264 9.34 -5.04 -5.66
CA GLY A 264 9.82 -4.17 -6.73
C GLY A 264 10.00 -2.72 -6.28
N TYR A 265 9.09 -2.21 -5.44
CA TYR A 265 9.25 -0.89 -4.80
C TYR A 265 10.49 -0.84 -3.89
N LEU A 266 10.69 -1.86 -3.06
CA LEU A 266 11.85 -1.95 -2.15
C LEU A 266 13.17 -2.00 -2.93
N MET A 267 13.27 -2.83 -3.95
CA MET A 267 14.45 -2.90 -4.81
C MET A 267 14.73 -1.59 -5.55
N ALA A 268 13.69 -0.94 -6.07
CA ALA A 268 13.83 0.36 -6.74
C ALA A 268 14.36 1.43 -5.76
N ARG A 269 13.91 1.39 -4.51
CA ARG A 269 14.36 2.32 -3.45
C ARG A 269 15.81 2.08 -3.03
N GLU A 270 16.28 0.84 -3.01
CA GLU A 270 17.69 0.50 -2.76
C GLU A 270 18.58 0.74 -4.01
N GLY A 271 17.99 1.07 -5.17
CA GLY A 271 18.71 1.42 -6.40
C GLY A 271 19.00 0.26 -7.35
N HIS A 272 18.43 -0.92 -7.10
CA HIS A 272 18.56 -2.14 -7.90
C HIS A 272 17.61 -2.13 -9.12
N LEU A 273 17.75 -1.13 -10.00
CA LEU A 273 16.81 -0.94 -11.13
C LEU A 273 16.88 -2.05 -12.18
N GLU A 274 18.04 -2.68 -12.38
CA GLU A 274 18.22 -3.77 -13.34
C GLU A 274 17.41 -5.01 -12.90
N ASP A 275 17.46 -5.32 -11.61
CA ASP A 275 16.68 -6.42 -11.02
C ASP A 275 15.17 -6.16 -11.11
N VAL A 276 14.75 -4.89 -10.97
CA VAL A 276 13.34 -4.48 -11.12
C VAL A 276 12.87 -4.59 -12.58
N GLU A 277 13.71 -4.26 -13.56
CA GLU A 277 13.38 -4.45 -14.99
C GLU A 277 13.24 -5.94 -15.34
N VAL A 278 14.17 -6.78 -14.83
CA VAL A 278 14.10 -8.24 -14.99
C VAL A 278 12.85 -8.80 -14.31
N LEU A 279 12.53 -8.33 -13.10
CA LEU A 279 11.32 -8.73 -12.36
C LEU A 279 10.05 -8.35 -13.13
N GLY A 280 9.96 -7.12 -13.62
CA GLY A 280 8.83 -6.64 -14.41
C GLY A 280 8.62 -7.44 -15.69
N GLY A 281 9.71 -7.69 -16.44
CA GLY A 281 9.68 -8.54 -17.64
C GLY A 281 9.22 -9.96 -17.34
N ARG A 282 9.69 -10.56 -16.23
CA ARG A 282 9.26 -11.89 -15.80
C ARG A 282 7.77 -11.91 -15.45
N LEU A 283 7.29 -10.93 -14.69
CA LEU A 283 5.90 -10.88 -14.27
C LEU A 283 4.93 -10.69 -15.43
N PHE A 284 5.30 -9.91 -16.44
CA PHE A 284 4.52 -9.82 -17.68
C PHE A 284 4.47 -11.12 -18.47
N ASN A 285 5.54 -11.92 -18.45
CA ASN A 285 5.52 -13.25 -19.06
C ASN A 285 4.60 -14.22 -18.31
N ILE A 286 4.32 -13.97 -17.03
CA ILE A 286 3.44 -14.81 -16.20
C ILE A 286 1.97 -14.38 -16.38
N SER A 287 1.69 -13.08 -16.23
CA SER A 287 0.34 -12.53 -16.33
C SER A 287 0.34 -11.06 -16.74
N ASP A 288 -0.56 -10.70 -17.67
CA ASP A 288 -0.89 -9.30 -17.98
C ASP A 288 -2.16 -8.78 -17.26
N GLN A 289 -2.93 -9.66 -16.61
CA GLN A 289 -4.24 -9.35 -16.01
C GLN A 289 -4.12 -8.82 -14.58
N HIS A 290 -3.08 -9.24 -13.87
CA HIS A 290 -2.77 -8.82 -12.50
C HIS A 290 -2.19 -7.40 -12.47
N ALA A 291 -2.35 -6.68 -11.34
CA ALA A 291 -1.97 -5.28 -11.22
C ALA A 291 -0.46 -5.11 -10.94
N GLU A 292 0.14 -6.08 -10.26
CA GLU A 292 1.50 -6.10 -9.76
C GLU A 292 2.56 -5.93 -10.88
N PRO A 293 2.49 -6.62 -12.04
CA PRO A 293 3.38 -6.36 -13.18
C PRO A 293 3.31 -4.89 -13.63
N TRP A 294 2.11 -4.32 -13.70
CA TRP A 294 1.89 -2.93 -14.11
C TRP A 294 2.36 -1.93 -13.05
N VAL A 295 2.32 -2.26 -11.76
CA VAL A 295 2.85 -1.39 -10.69
C VAL A 295 4.36 -1.31 -10.76
N ILE A 296 5.04 -2.44 -10.96
CA ILE A 296 6.51 -2.51 -11.06
C ILE A 296 6.98 -1.79 -12.33
N SER A 297 6.38 -2.13 -13.46
CA SER A 297 6.67 -1.45 -14.70
C SER A 297 6.15 -0.02 -14.72
N GLY A 298 5.12 0.32 -13.96
CA GLY A 298 4.62 1.68 -13.76
C GLY A 298 5.56 2.53 -12.90
N ALA A 299 6.25 1.97 -11.91
CA ALA A 299 7.32 2.67 -11.19
C ALA A 299 8.49 2.99 -12.14
N LEU A 300 8.86 2.05 -13.01
CA LEU A 300 9.85 2.25 -14.09
C LEU A 300 9.34 3.22 -15.18
N TYR A 301 8.08 3.08 -15.58
CA TYR A 301 7.43 3.76 -16.70
C TYR A 301 6.87 5.11 -16.31
N LEU A 302 6.53 5.43 -15.06
CA LEU A 302 6.32 6.82 -14.64
C LEU A 302 7.67 7.56 -14.64
N GLY A 303 8.75 6.88 -14.27
CA GLY A 303 10.12 7.38 -14.46
C GLY A 303 10.53 7.55 -15.92
N ALA A 304 10.02 6.71 -16.84
CA ALA A 304 10.37 6.74 -18.28
C ALA A 304 9.37 7.53 -19.16
N LYS A 305 8.07 7.46 -18.90
CA LYS A 305 6.99 8.23 -19.53
C LYS A 305 7.01 9.69 -19.09
N ALA A 306 7.52 10.00 -17.90
CA ALA A 306 7.93 11.36 -17.56
C ALA A 306 8.92 11.95 -18.58
N ILE A 307 9.89 11.14 -19.03
CA ILE A 307 10.89 11.51 -20.04
C ILE A 307 10.23 11.58 -21.44
N GLN A 308 9.23 10.72 -21.71
CA GLN A 308 8.60 10.57 -23.01
C GLN A 308 7.45 11.57 -23.29
N LEU A 309 6.64 11.93 -22.28
CA LEU A 309 5.53 12.88 -22.40
C LEU A 309 6.00 14.33 -22.30
N ASN A 310 7.15 14.59 -21.65
CA ASN A 310 7.77 15.90 -21.64
C ASN A 310 9.25 15.78 -21.25
N SER A 311 10.15 15.82 -22.23
CA SER A 311 11.61 15.90 -21.99
C SER A 311 12.00 17.15 -21.16
N ASN A 312 11.08 18.10 -20.97
CA ASN A 312 11.24 19.35 -20.24
C ASN A 312 10.58 19.37 -18.84
N SER A 313 9.97 18.27 -18.36
CA SER A 313 9.39 18.24 -17.01
C SER A 313 10.45 18.02 -15.93
N VAL A 314 10.96 19.13 -15.39
CA VAL A 314 11.96 19.18 -14.31
C VAL A 314 11.49 18.46 -13.05
N GLN A 315 10.17 18.40 -12.79
CA GLN A 315 9.60 17.79 -11.58
C GLN A 315 9.69 16.26 -11.58
N ALA A 316 9.52 15.65 -12.75
CA ALA A 316 9.61 14.20 -12.88
C ALA A 316 11.08 13.71 -12.97
N LEU A 317 11.97 14.59 -13.43
CA LEU A 317 13.42 14.41 -13.37
C LEU A 317 13.97 14.60 -11.94
N LEU A 318 13.39 15.49 -11.14
CA LEU A 318 13.67 15.62 -9.70
C LEU A 318 13.22 14.40 -8.91
N LEU A 319 12.06 13.82 -9.25
CA LEU A 319 11.58 12.58 -8.62
C LEU A 319 12.51 11.38 -8.94
N LYS A 320 13.04 11.32 -10.18
CA LYS A 320 14.04 10.32 -10.59
C LYS A 320 15.42 10.60 -9.98
N GLY A 321 15.83 11.86 -9.84
CA GLY A 321 17.09 12.26 -9.18
C GLY A 321 17.08 11.99 -7.67
N ALA A 322 15.95 12.23 -7.00
CA ALA A 322 15.75 11.86 -5.60
C ALA A 322 15.76 10.33 -5.39
N ALA A 323 15.25 9.57 -6.36
CA ALA A 323 15.32 8.10 -6.38
C ALA A 323 16.73 7.55 -6.73
N LEU A 324 17.58 8.33 -7.41
CA LEU A 324 18.90 7.92 -7.88
C LEU A 324 20.00 8.67 -7.15
N ARG A 325 20.14 8.37 -5.86
CA ARG A 325 21.31 8.71 -5.03
C ARG A 325 22.53 7.83 -5.36
N ASN A 326 22.69 7.42 -6.62
CA ASN A 326 23.80 6.58 -7.08
C ASN A 326 24.69 7.35 -8.06
N MET A 327 25.85 7.75 -7.56
CA MET A 327 26.79 8.73 -8.13
C MET A 327 27.22 8.48 -9.58
N GLY A 328 27.47 7.21 -9.95
CA GLY A 328 28.02 6.87 -11.27
C GLY A 328 27.05 7.09 -12.44
N ARG A 329 25.75 6.85 -12.22
CA ARG A 329 24.72 7.01 -13.28
C ARG A 329 24.14 8.43 -13.29
N ALA A 330 24.20 9.15 -12.17
CA ALA A 330 23.84 10.56 -12.07
C ALA A 330 24.71 11.44 -12.98
N MET A 331 26.03 11.23 -13.01
CA MET A 331 26.95 11.95 -13.91
C MET A 331 26.70 11.64 -15.38
N GLY A 332 26.52 10.36 -15.73
CA GLY A 332 26.22 9.95 -17.11
C GLY A 332 24.93 10.58 -17.64
N MET A 333 23.89 10.65 -16.80
CA MET A 333 22.62 11.30 -17.17
C MET A 333 22.71 12.82 -17.19
N ALA A 334 23.37 13.45 -16.22
CA ALA A 334 23.55 14.91 -16.21
C ALA A 334 24.31 15.38 -17.47
N ASN A 335 25.31 14.61 -17.91
CA ASN A 335 26.06 14.90 -19.13
C ASN A 335 25.22 14.66 -20.40
N ASN A 336 24.32 13.66 -20.39
CA ASN A 336 23.39 13.44 -21.49
C ASN A 336 22.32 14.55 -21.56
N ILE A 337 21.83 15.03 -20.41
CA ILE A 337 20.89 16.17 -20.29
C ILE A 337 21.54 17.46 -20.81
N TYR A 338 22.83 17.70 -20.48
CA TYR A 338 23.59 18.82 -21.03
C TYR A 338 23.71 18.75 -22.56
N LYS A 339 23.89 17.56 -23.12
CA LYS A 339 23.95 17.34 -24.58
C LYS A 339 22.61 17.51 -25.29
N THR A 340 21.49 17.14 -24.66
CA THR A 340 20.16 17.16 -25.28
C THR A 340 19.45 18.51 -25.18
N LEU A 341 19.52 19.18 -24.03
CA LEU A 341 18.85 20.47 -23.79
C LEU A 341 19.75 21.70 -24.02
N GLY A 342 21.07 21.50 -24.15
CA GLY A 342 22.04 22.58 -24.25
C GLY A 342 22.30 23.31 -22.92
N ALA A 343 23.13 24.35 -22.98
CA ALA A 343 23.58 25.12 -21.81
C ALA A 343 22.54 26.16 -21.37
N ASN A 344 21.58 25.74 -20.54
CA ASN A 344 20.55 26.58 -19.90
C ASN A 344 20.82 26.66 -18.39
N ALA A 345 20.40 27.74 -17.73
CA ALA A 345 20.59 27.96 -16.29
C ALA A 345 20.14 26.74 -15.46
N GLN A 346 19.03 26.12 -15.83
CA GLN A 346 18.47 24.95 -15.14
C GLN A 346 19.29 23.67 -15.36
N THR A 347 19.79 23.43 -16.57
CA THR A 347 20.62 22.24 -16.89
C THR A 347 22.00 22.34 -16.25
N LEU A 348 22.54 23.56 -16.22
CA LEU A 348 23.78 23.90 -15.52
C LEU A 348 23.66 23.71 -14.01
N THR A 349 22.54 24.12 -13.39
CA THR A 349 22.30 23.88 -11.95
C THR A 349 22.18 22.40 -11.63
N ILE A 350 21.51 21.60 -12.46
CA ILE A 350 21.41 20.14 -12.25
C ILE A 350 22.79 19.48 -12.36
N LEU A 351 23.58 19.83 -13.39
CA LEU A 351 24.95 19.34 -13.52
C LEU A 351 25.80 19.75 -12.32
N ALA A 352 25.67 20.98 -11.84
CA ALA A 352 26.36 21.45 -10.66
C ALA A 352 25.94 20.70 -9.39
N THR A 353 24.64 20.42 -9.19
CA THR A 353 24.17 19.67 -8.01
C THR A 353 24.78 18.28 -7.91
N VAL A 354 24.95 17.59 -9.05
CA VAL A 354 25.62 16.28 -9.10
C VAL A 354 27.12 16.43 -8.80
N CYS A 355 27.77 17.49 -9.30
CA CYS A 355 29.17 17.79 -9.03
C CYS A 355 29.44 18.28 -7.58
N LEU A 356 28.44 18.77 -6.84
CA LEU A 356 28.57 19.23 -5.44
C LEU A 356 28.68 18.08 -4.44
N GLU A 357 28.18 16.90 -4.81
CA GLU A 357 28.24 15.70 -3.99
C GLU A 357 29.62 15.03 -4.03
N ASP A 358 30.42 15.30 -5.07
CA ASP A 358 31.81 14.84 -5.17
C ASP A 358 32.79 15.97 -4.76
N PRO A 359 33.60 15.77 -3.70
CA PRO A 359 34.56 16.77 -3.23
C PRO A 359 35.61 17.14 -4.30
N VAL A 360 35.91 16.26 -5.26
CA VAL A 360 36.90 16.53 -6.32
C VAL A 360 36.34 17.47 -7.40
N THR A 361 35.02 17.56 -7.56
CA THR A 361 34.37 18.36 -8.61
C THR A 361 33.71 19.65 -8.12
N GLN A 362 33.94 20.06 -6.87
CA GLN A 362 33.34 21.26 -6.29
C GLN A 362 33.69 22.55 -7.06
N GLU A 363 34.94 22.72 -7.50
CA GLU A 363 35.32 23.89 -8.32
C GLU A 363 34.56 23.93 -9.65
N LYS A 364 34.36 22.76 -10.29
CA LYS A 364 33.56 22.67 -11.51
C LYS A 364 32.11 23.04 -11.22
N ALA A 365 31.54 22.59 -10.11
CA ALA A 365 30.19 22.96 -9.70
C ALA A 365 30.04 24.48 -9.51
N LYS A 366 31.01 25.14 -8.90
CA LYS A 366 31.03 26.61 -8.72
C LYS A 366 30.99 27.34 -10.06
N THR A 367 31.86 26.97 -11.00
CA THR A 367 31.87 27.58 -12.34
C THR A 367 30.58 27.34 -13.13
N LEU A 368 29.91 26.20 -12.92
CA LEU A 368 28.63 25.87 -13.56
C LEU A 368 27.49 26.69 -12.96
N LEU A 369 27.48 26.89 -11.64
CA LEU A 369 26.50 27.74 -10.96
C LEU A 369 26.68 29.22 -11.32
N ASP A 370 27.93 29.70 -11.46
CA ASP A 370 28.21 31.06 -11.92
C ASP A 370 27.69 31.29 -13.34
N LYS A 371 27.88 30.31 -14.24
CA LYS A 371 27.31 30.34 -15.59
C LYS A 371 25.78 30.30 -15.57
N ALA A 372 25.19 29.53 -14.66
CA ALA A 372 23.74 29.47 -14.51
C ALA A 372 23.16 30.82 -14.05
N LEU A 373 23.79 31.46 -13.06
CA LEU A 373 23.37 32.75 -12.52
C LEU A 373 23.67 33.91 -13.48
N ALA A 374 24.70 33.80 -14.32
CA ALA A 374 24.95 34.77 -15.39
C ALA A 374 23.85 34.73 -16.47
N GLN A 375 23.24 33.57 -16.71
CA GLN A 375 22.09 33.44 -17.62
C GLN A 375 20.77 33.89 -16.99
N ARG A 376 20.54 33.50 -15.73
CA ARG A 376 19.39 33.92 -14.92
C ARG A 376 19.82 34.28 -13.50
N PRO A 377 19.98 35.58 -13.21
CA PRO A 377 20.30 36.06 -11.86
C PRO A 377 19.18 35.76 -10.84
N ASP A 378 17.96 35.55 -11.31
CA ASP A 378 16.73 35.35 -10.56
C ASP A 378 16.39 33.86 -10.31
N TYR A 379 17.33 32.94 -10.57
CA TYR A 379 17.07 31.51 -10.40
C TYR A 379 17.38 31.01 -8.98
N THR A 380 16.36 30.98 -8.13
CA THR A 380 16.41 30.62 -6.70
C THR A 380 17.18 29.32 -6.41
N LYS A 381 16.97 28.26 -7.20
CA LYS A 381 17.62 26.95 -6.98
C LYS A 381 19.14 27.01 -7.19
N ALA A 382 19.63 27.83 -8.12
CA ALA A 382 21.07 28.03 -8.32
C ALA A 382 21.67 28.85 -7.18
N VAL A 383 20.95 29.87 -6.71
CA VAL A 383 21.37 30.71 -5.57
C VAL A 383 21.51 29.86 -4.31
N VAL A 384 20.49 29.06 -3.98
CA VAL A 384 20.50 28.13 -2.83
C VAL A 384 21.70 27.18 -2.91
N LYS A 385 21.95 26.57 -4.07
CA LYS A 385 23.05 25.61 -4.23
C LYS A 385 24.43 26.26 -4.19
N LYS A 386 24.57 27.50 -4.68
CA LYS A 386 25.81 28.26 -4.55
C LYS A 386 26.03 28.71 -3.11
N ALA A 387 24.99 29.12 -2.39
CA ALA A 387 25.04 29.46 -0.98
C ALA A 387 25.42 28.24 -0.12
N GLU A 388 24.89 27.04 -0.39
CA GLU A 388 25.31 25.80 0.28
C GLU A 388 26.80 25.49 0.08
N LEU A 389 27.33 25.72 -1.13
CA LEU A 389 28.77 25.61 -1.41
C LEU A 389 29.59 26.65 -0.65
N LEU A 390 29.16 27.91 -0.60
CA LEU A 390 29.87 28.97 0.13
C LEU A 390 29.88 28.75 1.64
N SER A 391 28.81 28.16 2.18
CA SER A 391 28.74 27.73 3.59
C SER A 391 29.77 26.63 3.87
N ARG A 392 29.89 25.63 2.97
CA ARG A 392 30.95 24.59 3.05
C ARG A 392 32.37 25.16 2.92
N GLU A 393 32.56 26.19 2.10
CA GLU A 393 33.84 26.89 1.92
C GLU A 393 34.15 27.90 3.06
N GLN A 394 33.25 28.09 4.05
CA GLN A 394 33.35 29.10 5.11
C GLN A 394 33.47 30.55 4.61
N LYS A 395 33.01 30.82 3.37
CA LYS A 395 33.02 32.17 2.78
C LYS A 395 31.71 32.88 3.05
N HIS A 396 31.49 33.23 4.33
CA HIS A 396 30.22 33.74 4.80
C HIS A 396 29.85 35.10 4.19
N GLU A 397 30.81 36.02 4.04
CA GLU A 397 30.61 37.35 3.46
C GLU A 397 30.17 37.31 1.97
N GLU A 398 30.80 36.45 1.17
CA GLU A 398 30.40 36.25 -0.24
C GLU A 398 28.98 35.65 -0.34
N GLY A 399 28.63 34.77 0.61
CA GLY A 399 27.29 34.18 0.73
C GLY A 399 26.21 35.22 1.05
N ILE A 400 26.49 36.10 2.01
CA ILE A 400 25.59 37.20 2.39
C ILE A 400 25.36 38.15 1.20
N ALA A 401 26.43 38.57 0.52
CA ALA A 401 26.32 39.44 -0.66
C ALA A 401 25.49 38.80 -1.79
N LEU A 402 25.68 37.50 -2.03
CA LEU A 402 24.91 36.75 -3.02
C LEU A 402 23.43 36.67 -2.65
N LEU A 403 23.12 36.34 -1.40
CA LEU A 403 21.74 36.20 -0.91
C LEU A 403 21.02 37.55 -0.86
N ARG A 404 21.68 38.63 -0.41
CA ARG A 404 21.11 40.00 -0.46
C ARG A 404 20.80 40.45 -1.88
N ASN A 405 21.66 40.15 -2.85
CA ASN A 405 21.40 40.45 -4.27
C ASN A 405 20.23 39.63 -4.84
N ALA A 406 20.12 38.35 -4.46
CA ALA A 406 18.98 37.53 -4.86
C ALA A 406 17.68 38.03 -4.22
N LEU A 407 17.71 38.37 -2.94
CA LEU A 407 16.56 38.88 -2.17
C LEU A 407 16.09 40.26 -2.63
N ALA A 408 16.99 41.09 -3.17
CA ALA A 408 16.61 42.37 -3.79
C ALA A 408 15.68 42.20 -5.00
N ASN A 409 15.74 41.04 -5.67
CA ASN A 409 14.93 40.73 -6.84
C ASN A 409 13.76 39.78 -6.53
N GLN A 410 13.91 38.88 -5.55
CA GLN A 410 12.90 37.87 -5.19
C GLN A 410 12.86 37.63 -3.68
N SER A 411 11.70 37.83 -3.05
CA SER A 411 11.47 37.41 -1.67
C SER A 411 11.03 35.94 -1.65
N ASP A 412 11.85 35.09 -1.03
CA ASP A 412 11.61 33.65 -0.87
C ASP A 412 11.99 33.23 0.56
N CYS A 413 11.13 32.43 1.19
CA CYS A 413 11.32 31.94 2.56
C CYS A 413 12.67 31.22 2.74
N VAL A 414 13.07 30.39 1.76
CA VAL A 414 14.30 29.60 1.85
C VAL A 414 15.53 30.50 1.77
N LEU A 415 15.48 31.57 0.98
CA LEU A 415 16.58 32.54 0.86
C LEU A 415 16.74 33.37 2.14
N HIS A 416 15.63 33.82 2.75
CA HIS A 416 15.67 34.52 4.05
C HIS A 416 16.20 33.62 5.16
N ARG A 417 15.78 32.35 5.22
CA ARG A 417 16.34 31.37 6.16
C ARG A 417 17.84 31.19 5.98
N MET A 418 18.30 30.97 4.74
CA MET A 418 19.73 30.81 4.48
C MET A 418 20.52 32.08 4.81
N LEU A 419 19.98 33.26 4.57
CA LEU A 419 20.63 34.51 4.96
C LEU A 419 20.76 34.60 6.49
N GLY A 420 19.72 34.21 7.24
CA GLY A 420 19.80 34.05 8.69
C GLY A 420 20.93 33.09 9.11
N ASP A 421 21.01 31.91 8.49
CA ASP A 421 22.06 30.92 8.77
C ASP A 421 23.49 31.49 8.55
N PHE A 422 23.66 32.33 7.53
CA PHE A 422 24.93 33.01 7.24
C PHE A 422 25.24 34.15 8.21
N LEU A 423 24.25 34.94 8.63
CA LEU A 423 24.42 36.04 9.58
C LEU A 423 24.76 35.52 10.98
N VAL A 424 24.15 34.41 11.40
CA VAL A 424 24.53 33.68 12.63
C VAL A 424 26.00 33.27 12.58
N ALA A 425 26.50 32.79 11.43
CA ALA A 425 27.91 32.42 11.28
C ALA A 425 28.89 33.61 11.35
N VAL A 426 28.41 34.84 11.11
CA VAL A 426 29.19 36.09 11.24
C VAL A 426 29.01 36.74 12.63
N ASN A 427 28.13 36.19 13.48
CA ASN A 427 27.71 36.70 14.78
C ASN A 427 26.84 37.98 14.74
N ASP A 428 26.21 38.27 13.60
CA ASP A 428 25.23 39.36 13.46
C ASP A 428 23.83 38.85 13.82
N TYR A 429 23.63 38.60 15.12
CA TYR A 429 22.44 37.93 15.64
C TYR A 429 21.16 38.75 15.50
N GLN A 430 21.25 40.08 15.62
CA GLN A 430 20.11 40.99 15.47
C GLN A 430 19.49 40.90 14.07
N GLU A 431 20.32 41.02 13.02
CA GLU A 431 19.84 40.91 11.64
C GLU A 431 19.39 39.48 11.31
N ALA A 432 20.03 38.45 11.90
CA ALA A 432 19.62 37.06 11.70
C ALA A 432 18.20 36.80 12.20
N MET A 433 17.84 37.31 13.38
CA MET A 433 16.48 37.21 13.93
C MET A 433 15.45 37.90 13.04
N ASP A 434 15.77 39.09 12.53
CA ASP A 434 14.91 39.79 11.58
C ASP A 434 14.67 38.93 10.34
N GLN A 435 15.71 38.30 9.78
CA GLN A 435 15.56 37.44 8.60
C GLN A 435 14.78 36.15 8.87
N TYR A 436 14.96 35.51 10.03
CA TYR A 436 14.15 34.35 10.41
C TYR A 436 12.69 34.73 10.66
N SER A 437 12.42 35.92 11.22
CA SER A 437 11.06 36.43 11.41
C SER A 437 10.36 36.66 10.07
N ILE A 438 11.08 37.19 9.08
CA ILE A 438 10.57 37.37 7.71
C ILE A 438 10.31 35.99 7.08
N ALA A 439 11.20 35.02 7.24
CA ALA A 439 10.99 33.66 6.74
C ALA A 439 9.72 33.02 7.33
N LEU A 440 9.52 33.12 8.65
CA LEU A 440 8.33 32.59 9.33
C LEU A 440 7.04 33.35 8.97
N SER A 441 7.14 34.64 8.61
CA SER A 441 6.00 35.40 8.10
C SER A 441 5.56 34.93 6.71
N LEU A 442 6.51 34.42 5.90
CA LEU A 442 6.25 33.87 4.57
C LEU A 442 5.78 32.42 4.64
N ASP A 443 6.38 31.59 5.50
CA ASP A 443 5.93 30.22 5.80
C ASP A 443 5.95 29.93 7.31
N PRO A 444 4.78 29.99 7.98
CA PRO A 444 4.67 29.71 9.41
C PRO A 444 5.01 28.27 9.82
N ASN A 445 5.09 27.33 8.87
CA ASN A 445 5.37 25.92 9.14
C ASN A 445 6.82 25.50 8.84
N ASP A 446 7.72 26.44 8.52
CA ASP A 446 9.12 26.12 8.28
C ASP A 446 9.86 25.83 9.59
N GLN A 447 9.91 24.55 9.94
CA GLN A 447 10.56 24.02 11.13
C GLN A 447 12.03 24.47 11.28
N LYS A 448 12.76 24.63 10.16
CA LYS A 448 14.18 25.03 10.22
C LYS A 448 14.38 26.49 10.60
N SER A 449 13.50 27.37 10.12
CA SER A 449 13.51 28.78 10.50
C SER A 449 13.12 28.96 11.97
N LEU A 450 12.18 28.16 12.47
CA LEU A 450 11.77 28.13 13.87
C LEU A 450 12.87 27.62 14.80
N GLU A 451 13.58 26.56 14.40
CA GLU A 451 14.77 26.07 15.12
C GLU A 451 15.90 27.10 15.16
N GLY A 452 16.16 27.80 14.05
CA GLY A 452 17.12 28.90 13.97
C GLY A 452 16.79 30.02 14.96
N MET A 453 15.53 30.47 14.96
CA MET A 453 15.05 31.52 15.88
C MET A 453 15.16 31.10 17.36
N GLN A 454 14.72 29.88 17.71
CA GLN A 454 14.82 29.37 19.08
C GLN A 454 16.27 29.22 19.56
N LYS A 455 17.21 28.90 18.66
CA LYS A 455 18.62 28.84 19.00
C LYS A 455 19.14 30.24 19.34
N MET A 456 18.70 31.26 18.62
CA MET A 456 19.11 32.63 18.87
C MET A 456 18.54 33.21 20.17
N GLU A 457 17.26 32.97 20.46
CA GLU A 457 16.63 33.39 21.72
C GLU A 457 17.35 32.82 22.96
N LYS A 458 17.87 31.58 22.85
CA LYS A 458 18.64 30.94 23.92
C LYS A 458 20.04 31.51 24.08
N GLU A 459 20.68 31.94 23.00
CA GLU A 459 22.03 32.53 23.02
C GLU A 459 22.04 34.02 23.42
N GLU A 460 20.90 34.72 23.37
CA GLU A 460 20.73 36.08 23.91
C GLU A 460 20.42 36.08 25.43
N SER A 461 19.76 35.03 25.92
CA SER A 461 19.46 34.83 27.35
C SER A 461 20.63 34.53 28.34
N PRO A 462 21.87 34.17 27.96
CA PRO A 462 22.94 33.90 28.91
C PRO A 462 23.69 35.17 29.38
N THR A 463 23.45 36.34 28.79
CA THR A 463 24.20 37.58 29.12
C THR A 463 23.55 38.50 30.15
N ASP A 464 22.33 38.20 30.62
CA ASP A 464 21.61 39.05 31.60
C ASP A 464 21.78 38.58 33.07
N ALA A 465 22.68 37.62 33.32
CA ALA A 465 22.90 37.05 34.65
C ALA A 465 24.13 37.60 35.41
N THR A 466 24.85 38.60 34.87
CA THR A 466 26.01 39.19 35.56
C THR A 466 26.15 40.70 35.31
N VAL A 467 25.35 41.52 35.99
CA VAL A 467 25.76 42.86 36.45
C VAL A 467 25.20 43.11 37.86
N GLU A 468 26.09 42.86 38.82
CA GLU A 468 26.37 43.62 40.05
C GLU A 468 25.23 44.07 40.99
N LEU A 469 25.26 43.41 42.16
CA LEU A 469 25.04 43.98 43.49
C LEU A 469 25.76 45.33 43.66
N ASP A 470 25.04 46.37 44.09
CA ASP A 470 25.26 47.12 45.34
C ASP A 470 24.50 48.47 45.35
N GLY A 471 23.91 48.81 46.50
CA GLY A 471 23.79 50.22 46.92
C GLY A 471 22.38 50.80 47.12
N ASP A 472 21.86 50.57 48.32
CA ASP A 472 21.18 51.53 49.19
C ASP A 472 19.67 51.87 49.08
N ASP A 473 19.02 51.52 50.20
CA ASP A 473 18.15 52.35 51.04
C ASP A 473 16.61 52.34 50.87
N MET A 474 16.03 51.55 51.78
CA MET A 474 15.10 51.96 52.85
C MET A 474 13.59 52.17 52.59
N GLU A 475 12.84 51.59 53.55
CA GLU A 475 11.44 51.79 53.95
C GLU A 475 10.37 51.19 53.01
N GLY A 476 9.73 50.06 53.38
CA GLY A 476 8.68 49.92 54.41
C GLY A 476 7.40 49.53 53.65
N SER A 477 6.50 48.63 54.04
CA SER A 477 6.01 48.09 55.30
C SER A 477 4.84 47.14 54.95
N GLY A 478 4.54 46.14 55.80
CA GLY A 478 3.26 45.41 55.83
C GLY A 478 3.35 43.98 55.29
N GLU A 479 3.56 42.97 56.16
CA GLU A 479 2.51 42.13 56.79
C GLU A 479 1.83 41.21 55.75
N ASP A 480 1.63 39.91 55.92
CA ASP A 480 1.85 38.91 56.98
C ASP A 480 1.50 37.56 56.33
N GLY A 481 1.95 36.44 56.90
CA GLY A 481 1.23 35.18 56.77
C GLY A 481 2.06 33.94 56.44
N ASP A 482 2.81 33.51 57.45
CA ASP A 482 3.25 32.15 57.78
C ASP A 482 2.57 30.97 57.06
N LEU A 483 3.38 29.94 56.70
CA LEU A 483 3.42 28.68 57.47
C LEU A 483 4.41 27.68 56.84
N GLU A 484 5.44 27.36 57.64
CA GLU A 484 6.04 26.04 57.95
C GLU A 484 5.87 24.89 56.94
N GLY A 485 6.87 24.08 56.61
CA GLY A 485 8.19 23.88 57.20
C GLY A 485 8.75 22.50 56.84
N SER A 486 10.05 22.34 57.12
CA SER A 486 10.83 21.09 57.21
C SER A 486 11.11 20.36 55.89
N ASP A 487 12.25 19.72 55.65
CA ASP A 487 13.60 19.75 56.23
C ASP A 487 14.44 18.80 55.35
N SER A 488 15.75 18.77 55.62
CA SER A 488 16.79 17.85 55.14
C SER A 488 17.43 18.24 53.79
N GLU A 489 18.53 19.01 53.83
CA GLU A 489 19.93 18.57 54.03
C GLU A 489 20.48 17.90 52.75
N ALA A 490 21.36 18.55 51.98
CA ALA A 490 22.80 18.73 52.25
C ALA A 490 23.50 17.36 52.45
N ALA A 491 24.60 17.00 51.81
CA ALA A 491 25.74 17.75 51.32
C ALA A 491 26.57 16.77 50.43
N GLN A 492 27.20 17.22 49.35
CA GLN A 492 28.64 17.57 49.26
C GLN A 492 29.58 16.46 48.76
N TRP A 493 30.48 16.93 47.87
CA TRP A 493 31.84 16.45 47.56
C TRP A 493 31.94 15.22 46.66
N ALA A 494 32.91 15.10 45.76
CA ALA A 494 33.95 15.98 45.22
C ALA A 494 34.56 15.27 44.00
N ASP A 495 35.26 16.03 43.18
CA ASP A 495 36.09 15.61 42.05
C ASP A 495 37.00 14.41 42.33
N GLN A 496 37.22 13.59 41.30
CA GLN A 496 38.59 13.18 40.95
C GLN A 496 38.70 12.71 39.49
N GLU A 497 39.47 13.48 38.74
CA GLU A 497 40.17 13.07 37.52
C GLU A 497 41.07 11.85 37.82
N GLN A 498 41.17 10.90 36.89
CA GLN A 498 42.47 10.50 36.31
C GLN A 498 42.34 9.43 35.20
N TRP A 499 42.83 9.85 34.04
CA TRP A 499 43.60 9.13 33.02
C TRP A 499 44.11 7.71 33.29
N PHE A 500 44.05 6.88 32.24
CA PHE A 500 45.05 5.98 31.60
C PHE A 500 44.22 4.94 30.79
N GLY A 501 44.43 4.62 29.52
CA GLY A 501 45.66 4.44 28.77
C GLY A 501 45.76 2.97 28.33
N MET A 502 45.68 2.71 27.02
CA MET A 502 46.14 1.51 26.28
C MET A 502 45.65 0.11 26.69
N GLN A 503 44.87 -0.52 25.79
CA GLN A 503 45.37 -1.55 24.86
C GLN A 503 44.38 -1.78 23.72
#